data_AF-A0A965US20-F1
#
_entry.id   AF-A0A965US20-F1
#
_cell.length_a   1.000
_cell.length_b   1.000
_cell.length_c   1.000
_cell.angle_alpha   90.00
_cell.angle_beta   90.00
_cell.angle_gamma   90.00
#
_symmetry.space_group_name_H-M   'P 1'
#
loop_
_entity.id
_entity.type
_entity.pdbx_description
1 polymer ?
#
loop_
_entity_poly.entity_id
_entity_poly.type
_entity_poly.pdbx_seq_one_letter_code
_entity_poly.pdbx_strand_id
1 'polypeptide(L)'
;MRWRELECDFEYEGALYGASADVDVLTEEKDIGPEGFRQHVFAKVPVEAVVENLRIFNANGDRLTSPAHDVVRVATEQLEDLACRQTWELPA
;
A
#
# COMPACT_ATOMS: atom_id res chain seq x y z
N MET A 1 -11.05 -2.99 -0.90
CA MET A 1 -10.77 -2.76 0.53
C MET A 1 -10.16 -1.37 0.66
N ARG A 2 -10.46 -0.61 1.72
CA ARG A 2 -9.93 0.75 1.89
C ARG A 2 -9.18 0.91 3.20
N TRP A 3 -7.96 1.41 3.13
CA TRP A 3 -7.14 1.85 4.26
C TRP A 3 -7.22 3.37 4.34
N ARG A 4 -7.49 3.91 5.52
CA ARG A 4 -7.56 5.35 5.75
C ARG A 4 -6.37 5.80 6.56
N GLU A 5 -5.75 6.91 6.16
CA GLU A 5 -4.58 7.47 6.82
C GLU A 5 -3.50 6.41 7.09
N LEU A 6 -3.19 5.60 6.07
CA LEU A 6 -2.10 4.64 6.14
C LEU A 6 -0.78 5.40 6.14
N GLU A 7 0.09 5.08 7.10
CA GLU A 7 1.35 5.76 7.31
C GLU A 7 2.53 4.83 7.04
N CYS A 8 3.57 5.38 6.42
CA CYS A 8 4.86 4.71 6.28
C CYS A 8 6.02 5.69 6.37
N ASP A 9 7.13 5.23 6.94
CA ASP A 9 8.41 5.92 6.89
C ASP A 9 9.27 5.30 5.78
N PHE A 10 10.01 6.14 5.05
CA PHE A 10 10.89 5.70 3.98
C PHE A 10 12.13 6.59 3.86
N GLU A 11 13.20 6.03 3.31
CA GLU A 11 14.45 6.74 3.02
C GLU A 11 14.60 6.95 1.52
N TYR A 12 14.99 8.17 1.11
CA TYR A 12 15.34 8.49 -0.27
C TYR A 12 16.53 9.43 -0.30
N GLU A 13 17.57 9.06 -1.07
CA GLU A 13 18.83 9.82 -1.21
C GLU A 13 19.49 10.19 0.14
N GLY A 14 19.41 9.31 1.14
CA GLY A 14 19.99 9.52 2.47
C GLY A 14 19.17 10.43 3.39
N ALA A 15 17.98 10.85 2.97
CA ALA A 15 17.03 11.60 3.79
C ALA A 15 15.83 10.75 4.19
N LEU A 16 15.39 10.91 5.43
CA LEU A 16 14.19 10.25 5.95
C LEU A 16 12.95 11.09 5.69
N TYR A 17 11.88 10.42 5.29
CA TYR A 17 10.58 10.99 5.01
C TYR A 17 9.49 10.13 5.66
N GLY A 18 8.37 10.77 5.98
CA GLY A 18 7.12 10.10 6.30
C GLY A 18 6.10 10.32 5.19
N ALA A 19 5.20 9.37 4.96
CA ALA A 19 4.05 9.54 4.09
C ALA A 19 2.76 9.06 4.78
N SER A 20 1.66 9.75 4.51
CA SER A 20 0.32 9.40 4.97
C SER A 20 -0.67 9.56 3.82
N ALA A 21 -1.51 8.57 3.58
CA ALA A 21 -2.50 8.61 2.50
C ALA A 21 -3.70 7.69 2.76
N ASP A 22 -4.76 7.87 1.99
CA ASP A 22 -5.79 6.85 1.85
C ASP A 22 -5.38 5.88 0.74
N VAL A 23 -5.55 4.57 0.95
CA VAL A 23 -5.19 3.56 -0.07
C VAL A 23 -6.37 2.62 -0.31
N ASP A 24 -6.84 2.60 -1.55
CA ASP A 24 -7.89 1.70 -2.01
C ASP A 24 -7.25 0.49 -2.70
N VAL A 25 -7.44 -0.69 -2.12
CA VAL A 25 -6.92 -1.98 -2.62
C VAL A 25 -8.04 -2.75 -3.28
N LEU A 26 -7.93 -2.99 -4.59
CA LEU A 26 -8.80 -3.90 -5.31
C LEU A 26 -8.37 -5.34 -5.04
N THR A 27 -9.32 -6.19 -4.64
CA THR A 27 -9.10 -7.62 -4.44
C THR A 27 -9.97 -8.44 -5.39
N GLU A 28 -9.39 -9.52 -5.91
CA GLU A 28 -10.09 -10.51 -6.71
C GLU A 28 -10.17 -11.84 -5.96
N GLU A 29 -11.24 -12.59 -6.18
CA GLU A 29 -11.35 -13.94 -5.66
C GLU A 29 -10.67 -14.92 -6.63
N LYS A 30 -9.68 -15.67 -6.13
CA LYS A 30 -8.95 -16.66 -6.92
C LYS A 30 -9.08 -18.04 -6.27
N ASP A 31 -9.33 -19.05 -7.11
CA ASP A 31 -9.25 -20.44 -6.68
C ASP A 31 -7.77 -20.84 -6.57
N ILE A 32 -7.34 -21.10 -5.34
CA ILE A 32 -5.99 -21.55 -4.99
C ILE A 32 -5.97 -23.04 -4.65
N GLY A 33 -7.06 -23.76 -4.92
CA GLY A 33 -7.12 -25.21 -4.74
C GLY A 33 -6.12 -25.93 -5.66
N PRO A 34 -5.50 -27.04 -5.22
CA PRO A 34 -4.61 -27.82 -6.07
C PRO A 34 -5.39 -28.41 -7.26
N GLU A 35 -4.82 -28.27 -8.45
CA GLU A 35 -5.41 -28.81 -9.68
C GLU A 35 -5.74 -30.31 -9.52
N GLY A 36 -7.03 -30.66 -9.66
CA GLY A 36 -7.50 -32.05 -9.59
C GLY A 36 -8.13 -32.49 -8.26
N PHE A 37 -8.08 -31.67 -7.20
CA PHE A 37 -8.89 -31.88 -5.99
C PHE A 37 -10.18 -31.06 -6.06
N ARG A 38 -11.33 -31.68 -5.78
CA ARG A 38 -12.68 -31.10 -6.00
C ARG A 38 -13.09 -29.98 -5.03
N GLN A 39 -12.33 -29.75 -3.95
CA GLN A 39 -12.70 -28.72 -3.00
C GLN A 39 -12.05 -27.41 -3.41
N HIS A 40 -12.83 -26.55 -4.06
CA HIS A 40 -12.41 -25.19 -4.40
C HIS A 40 -12.04 -24.44 -3.12
N VAL A 41 -10.87 -23.83 -3.12
CA VAL A 41 -10.39 -22.99 -2.01
C VAL A 41 -10.22 -21.60 -2.57
N PHE A 42 -11.14 -20.70 -2.23
CA PHE A 42 -11.11 -19.33 -2.72
C PHE A 42 -10.36 -18.43 -1.74
N ALA A 43 -9.47 -17.60 -2.26
CA ALA A 43 -8.76 -16.56 -1.53
C ALA A 43 -9.00 -15.20 -2.17
N LYS A 44 -9.11 -14.16 -1.33
CA LYS A 44 -9.14 -12.77 -1.80
C LYS A 44 -7.71 -12.29 -1.99
N VAL A 45 -7.32 -12.07 -3.24
CA VAL A 45 -5.97 -11.66 -3.61
C VAL A 45 -6.01 -10.20 -4.06
N PRO A 46 -5.27 -9.27 -3.43
CA PRO A 46 -5.08 -7.92 -3.93
C PRO A 46 -4.40 -7.94 -5.30
N VAL A 47 -4.94 -7.16 -6.22
CA VAL A 47 -4.46 -7.06 -7.61
C VAL A 47 -4.03 -5.66 -7.99
N GLU A 48 -4.57 -4.64 -7.34
CA GLU A 48 -4.26 -3.24 -7.59
C GLU A 48 -4.43 -2.45 -6.29
N ALA A 49 -3.57 -1.46 -6.07
CA ALA A 49 -3.68 -0.50 -4.99
C ALA A 49 -3.58 0.90 -5.57
N VAL A 50 -4.44 1.82 -5.10
CA VAL A 50 -4.52 3.19 -5.58
C VAL A 50 -4.40 4.12 -4.39
N VAL A 51 -3.44 5.04 -4.45
CA VAL A 51 -3.19 6.03 -3.39
C VAL A 51 -3.96 7.32 -3.66
N GLU A 52 -4.75 7.76 -2.69
CA GLU A 52 -5.49 9.01 -2.66
C GLU A 52 -5.01 9.91 -1.52
N ASN A 53 -5.18 11.23 -1.65
CA ASN A 53 -4.91 12.20 -0.58
C ASN A 53 -3.49 12.17 0.01
N LEU A 54 -2.48 11.80 -0.79
CA LEU A 54 -1.09 11.67 -0.36
C LEU A 54 -0.54 12.94 0.31
N ARG A 55 0.07 12.76 1.48
CA ARG A 55 0.80 13.77 2.24
C ARG A 55 2.19 13.22 2.54
N ILE A 56 3.22 14.04 2.30
CA ILE A 56 4.61 13.67 2.58
C ILE A 56 5.17 14.66 3.60
N PHE A 57 5.99 14.13 4.50
CA PHE A 57 6.59 14.83 5.63
C PHE A 57 8.11 14.65 5.58
N ASN A 58 8.85 15.66 6.01
CA ASN A 58 10.30 15.55 6.20
C ASN A 58 10.63 14.86 7.54
N ALA A 59 11.92 14.66 7.80
CA ALA A 59 12.42 14.08 9.06
C ALA A 59 12.05 14.87 10.34
N ASN A 60 11.68 16.15 10.21
CA ASN A 60 11.22 16.96 11.34
C ASN A 60 9.70 16.86 11.57
N GLY A 61 8.98 16.13 10.71
CA GLY A 61 7.52 16.03 10.72
C GLY A 61 6.80 17.16 9.99
N ASP A 62 7.52 18.04 9.29
CA ASP A 62 6.89 19.12 8.52
C ASP A 62 6.35 18.59 7.20
N ARG A 63 5.10 18.94 6.88
CA ARG A 63 4.48 18.60 5.60
C ARG A 63 5.15 19.33 4.45
N LEU A 64 5.59 18.57 3.45
CA LEU A 64 6.10 19.11 2.19
C LEU A 64 4.93 19.57 1.32
N THR A 65 4.97 20.83 0.87
CA THR A 65 3.95 21.41 -0.01
C THR A 65 4.22 21.14 -1.49
N SER A 66 5.49 20.97 -1.86
CA SER A 66 5.93 20.64 -3.22
C SER A 66 7.08 19.62 -3.19
N PRO A 67 6.81 18.37 -2.80
CA PRO A 67 7.81 17.31 -2.80
C PRO A 67 8.33 17.03 -4.22
N ALA A 68 9.57 16.56 -4.32
CA ALA A 68 10.14 16.13 -5.60
C ALA A 68 9.37 14.93 -6.16
N HIS A 69 9.29 14.83 -7.49
CA HIS A 69 8.53 13.77 -8.16
C HIS A 69 8.98 12.37 -7.75
N ASP A 70 10.28 12.14 -7.60
CA ASP A 70 10.81 10.84 -7.19
C ASP A 70 10.45 10.49 -5.75
N VAL A 71 10.39 11.48 -4.86
CA VAL A 71 9.94 11.29 -3.47
C VAL A 71 8.45 10.92 -3.46
N VAL A 72 7.64 11.56 -4.31
CA VAL A 72 6.21 11.21 -4.48
C VAL A 72 6.05 9.78 -4.99
N ARG A 73 6.82 9.40 -6.00
CA ARG A 73 6.79 8.05 -6.57
C ARG A 73 7.14 7.00 -5.52
N VAL A 74 8.25 7.18 -4.79
CA VAL A 74 8.68 6.22 -3.76
C VAL A 74 7.67 6.14 -2.62
N ALA A 75 7.13 7.27 -2.16
CA ALA A 75 6.08 7.27 -1.14
C ALA A 75 4.84 6.47 -1.58
N THR A 76 4.43 6.64 -2.84
CA THR A 76 3.29 5.94 -3.44
C THR A 76 3.53 4.44 -3.47
N GLU A 77 4.68 4.01 -4.00
CA GLU A 77 5.09 2.59 -4.07
C GLU A 77 5.11 1.94 -2.66
N GLN A 78 5.66 2.64 -1.66
CA GLN A 78 5.71 2.11 -0.29
C GLN A 78 4.33 1.95 0.35
N LEU A 79 3.42 2.91 0.10
CA LEU A 79 2.05 2.87 0.62
C LEU A 79 1.22 1.77 -0.07
N GLU A 80 1.37 1.60 -1.38
CA GLU A 80 0.72 0.52 -2.14
C GLU A 80 1.18 -0.86 -1.64
N ASP A 81 2.48 -1.06 -1.50
CA ASP A 81 3.07 -2.30 -0.99
C ASP A 81 2.62 -2.60 0.45
N LEU A 82 2.55 -1.57 1.30
CA LEU A 82 2.09 -1.72 2.67
C LEU A 82 0.60 -2.11 2.71
N ALA A 83 -0.25 -1.45 1.93
CA ALA A 83 -1.68 -1.73 1.86
C ALA A 83 -1.95 -3.15 1.34
N CYS A 84 -1.23 -3.60 0.31
CA CYS A 84 -1.32 -4.95 -0.22
C CYS A 84 -0.92 -6.00 0.83
N ARG A 85 0.20 -5.80 1.53
CA ARG A 85 0.65 -6.71 2.60
C ARG A 85 -0.34 -6.81 3.74
N GLN A 86 -0.83 -5.68 4.25
CA GLN A 86 -1.83 -5.68 5.32
C GLN A 86 -3.14 -6.36 4.89
N THR A 87 -3.49 -6.27 3.61
CA THR A 87 -4.66 -6.97 3.05
C THR A 87 -4.47 -8.49 3.04
N TRP A 88 -3.24 -8.99 2.83
CA TRP A 88 -2.93 -10.43 2.94
C TRP A 88 -2.95 -10.95 4.38
N GLU A 89 -2.54 -10.12 5.34
CA GLU A 89 -2.38 -10.52 6.74
C GLU A 89 -3.70 -10.51 7.53
N LEU A 90 -4.79 -9.99 6.96
CA LEU A 90 -6.11 -10.09 7.58
C LEU A 90 -6.58 -11.55 7.59
N PRO A 91 -6.98 -12.10 8.76
CA PRO A 91 -7.59 -13.41 8.81
C PRO A 91 -8.89 -13.41 7.98
N ALA A 92 -9.01 -14.43 7.13
CA ALA A 92 -10.14 -14.64 6.22
C ALA A 92 -11.50 -14.78 6.94
#